data_AF-Q6TDG6-F1
#
_entry.id   AF-Q6TDG6-F1
#
_cell.length_a   1.000
_cell.length_b   1.000
_cell.length_c   1.000
_cell.angle_alpha   90.00
_cell.angle_beta   90.00
_cell.angle_gamma   90.00
#
_symmetry.space_group_name_H-M   'P 1'
#
loop_
_entity.id
_entity.type
_entity.pdbx_description
1 polymer ?
#
loop_
_entity_poly.entity_id
_entity_poly.type
_entity_poly.pdbx_seq_one_letter_code
_entity_poly.pdbx_strand_id
1 'polypeptide(L)' 'TSRSVGYRPDFVGFEIPDKFVVGYALDYNEYFRNLNHVCVISETGKAKYKA' A
#
# COMPACT_ATOMS: atom_id res chain seq x y z
N THR A 1 -8.76 1.78 10.13
CA THR A 1 -7.66 1.82 11.14
C THR A 1 -8.02 2.84 12.20
N SER A 2 -7.39 2.83 13.38
CA SER A 2 -7.56 3.89 14.40
C SER A 2 -7.08 5.27 13.93
N ARG A 3 -6.39 5.33 12.78
CA ARG A 3 -5.94 6.55 12.10
C ARG A 3 -6.98 7.10 11.10
N SER A 4 -8.05 6.37 10.82
CA SER A 4 -9.11 6.84 9.92
C SER A 4 -10.01 7.86 10.61
N VAL A 5 -10.44 8.88 9.89
CA VAL A 5 -11.39 9.91 10.34
C VAL A 5 -12.86 9.52 10.10
N GLY A 6 -13.13 8.30 9.65
CA GLY A 6 -14.49 7.79 9.39
C GLY A 6 -15.07 8.17 8.03
N TYR A 7 -14.32 8.84 7.17
CA TYR A 7 -14.71 9.09 5.78
C TYR A 7 -14.92 7.77 5.02
N ARG A 8 -16.00 7.69 4.24
CA ARG A 8 -16.30 6.57 3.34
C ARG A 8 -16.57 7.10 1.94
N PRO A 9 -15.82 6.69 0.90
CA PRO A 9 -16.10 7.08 -0.47
C PRO A 9 -17.35 6.37 -1.00
N ASP A 10 -17.99 6.96 -2.01
CA ASP A 10 -19.23 6.42 -2.61
C ASP A 10 -19.00 5.09 -3.35
N PHE A 11 -17.81 4.90 -3.93
CA PHE A 11 -17.42 3.70 -4.66
C PHE A 11 -16.13 3.11 -4.09
N VAL A 12 -16.20 1.85 -3.64
CA VAL A 12 -15.08 1.12 -3.03
C VAL A 12 -14.78 -0.11 -3.86
N GLY A 13 -13.55 -0.22 -4.37
CA GLY A 13 -13.08 -1.44 -5.03
C GLY A 13 -12.77 -2.56 -4.04
N PHE A 14 -11.94 -2.27 -3.03
CA PHE A 14 -11.54 -3.23 -2.00
C PHE A 14 -11.42 -2.53 -0.64
N GLU A 15 -11.86 -3.21 0.41
CA GLU A 15 -11.55 -2.87 1.79
C GLU A 15 -10.44 -3.83 2.29
N ILE A 16 -9.31 -3.29 2.74
CA ILE A 16 -8.10 -4.05 3.06
C ILE A 16 -7.70 -3.92 4.54
N PRO A 17 -7.01 -4.91 5.13
CA PRO A 17 -6.50 -4.80 6.50
C PRO A 17 -5.41 -3.72 6.63
N ASP A 18 -5.05 -3.35 7.86
CA ASP A 18 -3.96 -2.39 8.15
C ASP A 18 -2.58 -3.02 7.87
N LYS A 19 -2.24 -3.14 6.58
CA LYS A 19 -0.94 -3.59 6.09
C LYS A 19 -0.46 -2.62 5.02
N PHE A 20 0.84 -2.32 5.03
CA PHE A 20 1.44 -1.46 4.01
C PHE A 20 1.55 -2.23 2.68
N VAL A 21 0.79 -1.77 1.69
CA VAL A 21 0.71 -2.41 0.36
C VAL A 21 1.45 -1.61 -0.70
N VAL A 22 1.97 -2.31 -1.70
CA VAL A 22 2.70 -1.77 -2.87
C VAL A 22 2.24 -2.49 -4.14
N GLY A 23 2.56 -1.94 -5.31
CA GLY A 23 2.15 -2.49 -6.60
C GLY A 23 0.82 -1.94 -7.10
N TYR A 24 0.53 -2.19 -8.37
CA TYR A 24 -0.57 -1.57 -9.11
C TYR A 24 -0.54 -0.03 -8.97
N ALA A 25 0.61 0.57 -9.30
CA ALA A 25 0.93 1.99 -9.11
C ALA A 25 1.08 2.50 -7.67
N LEU A 26 0.69 1.73 -6.64
CA LEU A 26 1.03 2.03 -5.24
C LEU A 26 2.53 1.83 -5.01
N ASP A 27 3.16 2.71 -4.25
CA ASP A 27 4.61 2.74 -4.13
C ASP A 27 5.13 2.74 -2.69
N TYR A 28 6.43 2.46 -2.59
CA TYR A 28 7.24 2.76 -1.42
C TYR A 28 8.49 3.51 -1.90
N ASN A 29 8.56 4.81 -1.61
CA ASN A 29 9.63 5.70 -2.04
C ASN A 29 9.92 5.60 -3.54
N GLU A 30 8.85 5.69 -4.36
CA GLU A 30 8.89 5.57 -5.83
C GLU A 30 9.18 4.16 -6.40
N TYR A 31 9.42 3.16 -5.54
CA TYR A 31 9.59 1.77 -5.97
C TYR A 31 8.26 1.02 -6.03
N PHE A 32 8.25 -0.09 -6.79
CA PHE A 32 7.15 -1.06 -6.93
C PHE A 32 5.92 -0.61 -7.73
N ARG A 33 5.87 0.63 -8.26
CA ARG A 33 4.76 1.12 -9.11
C ARG A 33 4.43 0.20 -10.30
N ASN A 34 5.46 -0.40 -10.90
CA ASN A 34 5.38 -1.23 -12.10
C ASN A 34 5.09 -2.73 -11.83
N LEU A 35 4.73 -3.09 -10.60
CA LEU A 35 4.27 -4.44 -10.27
C LEU A 35 2.77 -4.56 -10.57
N ASN A 36 2.35 -5.56 -11.35
CA ASN A 36 0.93 -5.73 -11.73
C ASN A 36 0.02 -6.11 -10.56
N HIS A 37 0.57 -6.72 -9.51
CA HIS A 37 -0.18 -7.20 -8.35
C HIS A 37 -0.05 -6.24 -7.17
N VAL A 38 -1.11 -6.15 -6.37
CA VAL A 38 -1.06 -5.50 -5.05
C VAL A 38 -0.49 -6.51 -4.05
N CYS A 39 0.62 -6.15 -3.40
CA CYS A 39 1.35 -7.00 -2.47
C CYS A 39 1.64 -6.29 -1.15
N VAL A 40 1.92 -7.04 -0.08
CA VAL A 40 2.45 -6.48 1.18
C VAL A 40 3.97 -6.36 1.07
N ILE A 41 4.55 -5.22 1.44
CA ILE A 41 6.00 -5.04 1.43
C ILE A 41 6.67 -5.85 2.57
N SER A 42 7.74 -6.58 2.26
CA SER A 42 8.53 -7.34 3.24
C SER A 42 9.49 -6.44 4.02
N GLU A 43 9.98 -6.92 5.18
CA GLU A 43 10.98 -6.18 5.97
C GLU A 43 12.28 -5.93 5.19
N THR A 44 12.72 -6.91 4.40
CA THR A 44 13.87 -6.73 3.49
C THR A 44 13.61 -5.64 2.45
N GLY A 45 12.39 -5.58 1.89
CA GLY A 45 11.99 -4.55 0.95
C GLY A 45 11.99 -3.16 1.58
N LYS A 46 11.40 -3.02 2.77
CA LYS A 46 11.41 -1.76 3.53
C LYS A 46 12.82 -1.26 3.78
N ALA A 47 13.72 -2.14 4.25
CA ALA A 47 15.11 -1.77 4.53
C ALA A 47 15.86 -1.34 3.26
N LYS A 48 15.65 -2.04 2.15
CA LYS A 48 16.36 -1.78 0.88
C LYS A 48 15.99 -0.44 0.25
N TYR A 49 14.71 -0.06 0.33
CA TYR A 49 14.17 1.09 -0.38
C TYR A 49 13.82 2.24 0.59
N LYS A 50 14.35 2.22 1.81
CA LYS A 50 14.16 3.29 2.78
C LYS A 50 14.83 4.58 2.27
N ALA A 51 14.13 5.70 2.42
CA ALA A 51 14.67 7.04 2.14
C ALA A 51 15.69 7.48 3.21
#